data_AF-A0A7L4KTH7-F1
#
_entry.id   AF-A0A7L4KTH7-F1
#
_cell.length_a   1.000
_cell.length_b   1.000
_cell.length_c   1.000
_cell.angle_alpha   90.00
_cell.angle_beta   90.00
_cell.angle_gamma   90.00
#
_symmetry.space_group_name_H-M   'P 1'
#
loop_
_entity.id
_entity.type
_entity.pdbx_description
1 polymer ?
#
loop_
_entity_poly.entity_id
_entity_poly.type
_entity_poly.pdbx_seq_one_letter_code
_entity_poly.pdbx_strand_id
1 'polypeptide(L)'
;LYLAVALIAVVVVTGCFGYYQEFKSTNIIASFRNLVPQQATVVREGQTLQVNVAELVVGDLVEIKGGDRVPADIRILSAQGCKV
;
A
#
# COMPACT_ATOMS: atom_id res chain seq x y z
N LEU A 1 -18.14 -17.94 -43.45
CA LEU A 1 -16.69 -18.07 -43.09
C LEU A 1 -16.03 -16.70 -42.91
N TYR A 2 -15.95 -15.85 -43.94
CA TYR A 2 -15.32 -14.52 -43.85
C TYR A 2 -15.88 -13.61 -42.75
N LEU A 3 -17.21 -13.60 -42.57
CA LEU A 3 -17.86 -12.80 -41.53
C LEU A 3 -17.42 -13.22 -40.11
N ALA A 4 -17.29 -14.53 -39.86
CA ALA A 4 -16.86 -15.05 -38.56
C ALA A 4 -15.41 -14.68 -38.25
N VAL A 5 -14.52 -14.77 -39.24
CA VAL A 5 -13.12 -14.36 -39.11
C VAL A 5 -13.01 -12.86 -38.81
N ALA A 6 -13.82 -12.03 -39.48
CA ALA A 6 -13.86 -10.58 -39.24
C ALA A 6 -14.33 -10.25 -37.82
N LEU A 7 -15.39 -10.90 -37.33
CA LEU A 7 -15.88 -10.67 -35.96
C LEU A 7 -14.87 -11.10 -34.90
N ILE A 8 -14.20 -12.24 -35.09
CA ILE A 8 -13.14 -12.71 -34.18
C ILE A 8 -11.99 -11.69 -34.13
N ALA A 9 -11.56 -11.18 -35.29
CA ALA A 9 -10.50 -10.16 -35.34
C ALA A 9 -10.89 -8.88 -34.57
N VAL A 10 -12.12 -8.40 -34.74
CA VAL A 10 -12.63 -7.23 -34.01
C VAL A 10 -12.65 -7.48 -32.49
N VAL A 11 -13.11 -8.64 -32.04
CA VAL A 11 -13.15 -8.99 -30.61
C VAL A 11 -11.75 -9.09 -30.02
N VAL A 12 -10.80 -9.68 -30.75
CA VAL A 12 -9.40 -9.78 -30.29
C VAL A 12 -8.77 -8.39 -30.17
N VAL A 13 -8.94 -7.52 -31.18
CA VAL A 13 -8.39 -6.16 -31.16
C VAL A 13 -8.98 -5.35 -30.01
N THR A 14 -10.30 -5.38 -29.85
CA THR A 14 -11.00 -4.63 -28.79
C THR A 14 -10.65 -5.15 -27.41
N GLY A 15 -10.54 -6.48 -27.23
CA GLY A 15 -10.10 -7.11 -25.99
C GLY A 15 -8.66 -6.78 -25.62
N CYS A 16 -7.73 -6.86 -26.58
CA CYS A 16 -6.33 -6.47 -26.37
C CYS A 16 -6.20 -4.99 -26.00
N PHE A 17 -6.96 -4.11 -26.65
CA PHE A 17 -6.93 -2.68 -26.38
C PHE A 17 -7.49 -2.36 -24.99
N GLY A 18 -8.61 -3.01 -24.59
CA GLY A 18 -9.17 -2.90 -23.25
C GLY A 18 -8.20 -3.38 -22.17
N TYR A 19 -7.60 -4.56 -22.36
CA TYR A 19 -6.60 -5.10 -21.44
C TYR A 19 -5.39 -4.17 -21.27
N TYR A 20 -4.90 -3.58 -22.38
CA TYR A 20 -3.77 -2.66 -22.31
C TYR A 20 -4.09 -1.37 -21.54
N GLN A 21 -5.30 -0.83 -21.69
CA GLN A 21 -5.76 0.33 -20.91
C GLN A 21 -5.89 0.02 -19.43
N GLU A 22 -6.38 -1.17 -19.08
CA GLU A 22 -6.54 -1.63 -17.70
C GLU A 22 -5.19 -1.88 -17.02
N PHE A 23 -4.24 -2.48 -17.73
CA PHE A 23 -2.87 -2.68 -17.24
C PHE A 23 -2.16 -1.35 -16.95
N LYS A 24 -2.33 -0.36 -17.82
CA LYS A 24 -1.76 1.00 -17.60
C LYS A 24 -2.38 1.68 -16.38
N SER A 25 -3.68 1.50 -16.17
CA SER A 25 -4.40 2.10 -15.03
C SER A 25 -3.94 1.51 -13.69
N THR A 26 -3.70 0.19 -13.64
CA THR A 26 -3.25 -0.52 -12.43
C THR A 26 -1.83 -0.11 -11.99
N ASN A 27 -0.92 0.10 -12.94
CA ASN A 27 0.49 0.45 -12.64
C ASN A 27 0.67 1.85 -12.01
N ILE A 28 -0.23 2.79 -12.31
CA ILE A 28 -0.17 4.13 -11.75
C ILE A 28 -0.44 4.07 -10.24
N ILE A 29 -1.45 3.32 -9.80
CA ILE A 29 -1.81 3.17 -8.39
C ILE A 29 -0.70 2.44 -7.59
N ALA A 30 -0.07 1.43 -8.19
CA ALA A 30 1.04 0.71 -7.56
C ALA A 30 2.24 1.64 -7.29
N SER A 31 2.50 2.58 -8.20
CA SER A 31 3.60 3.54 -8.07
C SER A 31 3.35 4.57 -6.96
N PHE A 32 2.10 4.98 -6.74
CA PHE A 32 1.75 5.90 -5.65
C PHE A 32 1.85 5.28 -4.26
N ARG A 33 1.60 3.97 -4.12
CA ARG A 33 1.71 3.28 -2.84
C ARG A 33 3.13 3.29 -2.26
N ASN A 34 4.14 3.41 -3.12
CA ASN A 34 5.56 3.46 -2.75
C ASN A 34 6.06 4.87 -2.44
N LEU A 35 5.26 5.92 -2.71
CA LEU A 35 5.66 7.33 -2.58
C LEU A 35 5.14 8.01 -1.31
N VAL A 36 4.25 7.38 -0.55
CA VAL A 36 3.82 7.88 0.76
C VAL A 36 4.63 7.15 1.82
N PRO A 37 5.77 7.72 2.30
CA PRO A 37 6.51 7.12 3.39
C PRO A 37 5.59 7.07 4.60
N GLN A 38 5.20 5.86 4.99
CA GLN A 38 4.56 5.69 6.28
C GLN A 38 5.64 5.96 7.33
N GLN A 39 5.40 6.95 8.18
CA GLN A 39 6.25 7.24 9.32
C GLN A 39 5.64 6.62 10.56
N ALA A 40 6.50 6.10 11.44
CA ALA A 40 6.12 5.62 12.76
C ALA A 40 6.81 6.48 13.81
N THR A 41 6.10 6.74 14.91
CA THR A 41 6.68 7.41 16.08
C THR A 41 7.26 6.32 16.98
N VAL A 42 8.57 6.37 17.23
CA VAL A 42 9.28 5.42 18.09
C VAL A 42 9.99 6.14 19.22
N VAL A 43 10.22 5.43 20.31
CA VAL A 43 11.03 5.90 21.44
C VAL A 43 12.33 5.11 21.46
N ARG A 44 13.43 5.77 21.12
CA ARG A 44 14.80 5.22 21.20
C ARG A 44 15.64 6.13 22.09
N GLU A 45 16.45 5.55 22.96
CA GLU A 45 17.30 6.31 23.91
C GLU A 45 16.54 7.33 24.78
N GLY A 46 15.27 7.06 25.07
CA GLY A 46 14.40 7.96 25.85
C GLY A 46 13.87 9.18 25.08
N GLN A 47 14.15 9.30 23.78
CA GLN A 47 13.64 10.36 22.92
C GLN A 47 12.60 9.83 21.92
N THR A 48 11.55 10.60 21.71
CA THR A 48 10.54 10.34 20.68
C THR A 48 11.05 10.82 19.32
N LEU A 49 11.11 9.91 18.35
CA LEU A 49 11.61 10.15 17.00
C LEU A 49 10.58 9.67 15.98
N GLN A 50 10.47 10.35 14.85
CA GLN A 50 9.76 9.82 13.69
C GLN A 50 10.75 9.13 12.78
N VAL A 51 10.50 7.86 12.49
CA VAL A 51 11.31 7.03 11.60
C VAL A 51 10.45 6.47 10.50
N ASN A 52 11.05 6.17 9.36
CA ASN A 52 10.36 5.48 8.29
C ASN A 52 9.97 4.08 8.78
N VAL A 53 8.76 3.62 8.45
CA VAL A 53 8.30 2.26 8.80
C VAL A 53 9.25 1.18 8.29
N ALA A 54 9.96 1.43 7.19
CA ALA A 54 10.99 0.53 6.66
C ALA A 54 12.21 0.36 7.59
N GLU A 55 12.44 1.27 8.53
CA GLU A 55 13.57 1.28 9.48
C GLU A 55 13.19 0.78 10.88
N LEU A 56 11.94 0.35 11.08
CA LEU A 56 11.49 -0.29 12.32
C LEU A 56 12.15 -1.65 12.50
N VAL A 57 12.62 -1.91 13.71
CA VAL A 57 13.22 -3.19 14.09
C VAL A 57 12.51 -3.81 15.29
N VAL A 58 12.64 -5.14 15.42
CA VAL A 58 12.08 -5.86 16.57
C VAL A 58 12.75 -5.36 17.86
N GLY A 59 11.93 -4.90 18.81
CA GLY A 59 12.39 -4.32 20.08
C GLY A 59 12.18 -2.82 20.18
N ASP A 60 11.82 -2.14 19.09
CA ASP A 60 11.44 -0.72 19.14
C ASP A 60 10.16 -0.51 19.96
N LEU A 61 10.17 0.55 20.76
CA LEU A 61 8.98 1.01 21.47
C LEU A 61 8.22 2.00 20.56
N VAL A 62 7.06 1.61 20.06
CA VAL A 62 6.27 2.42 19.13
C VAL A 62 5.13 3.13 19.87
N GLU A 63 4.95 4.42 19.62
CA GLU A 63 3.79 5.20 20.08
C GLU A 63 2.79 5.35 18.92
N ILE A 64 1.52 4.99 19.16
CA ILE A 64 0.43 5.07 18.18
C ILE A 64 -0.62 6.03 18.70
N LYS A 65 -1.00 7.03 17.89
CA LYS A 65 -2.07 7.99 18.21
C LYS A 65 -3.32 7.72 17.37
N GLY A 66 -4.45 8.26 17.81
CA GLY A 66 -5.71 8.15 17.08
C GLY A 66 -5.59 8.79 15.70
N GLY A 67 -5.79 7.98 14.64
CA GLY A 67 -5.62 8.40 13.24
C GLY A 67 -4.36 7.82 12.58
N ASP A 68 -3.41 7.30 13.37
CA ASP A 68 -2.24 6.63 12.82
C ASP A 68 -2.59 5.22 12.34
N ARG A 69 -1.96 4.81 11.25
CA ARG A 69 -2.04 3.42 10.77
C ARG A 69 -1.01 2.59 11.54
N VAL A 70 -1.43 1.42 12.02
CA VAL A 70 -0.53 0.49 12.74
C VAL A 70 0.65 0.12 11.82
N PRO A 71 1.91 0.44 12.18
CA PRO A 71 3.04 0.35 11.24
C PRO A 71 3.61 -1.07 11.09
N ALA A 72 3.44 -1.93 12.11
CA ALA A 72 3.87 -3.33 12.12
C ALA A 72 3.00 -4.11 13.13
N ASP A 73 3.14 -5.44 13.17
CA ASP A 73 2.53 -6.24 14.23
C ASP A 73 3.20 -5.91 15.58
N ILE A 74 2.45 -5.29 16.48
CA ILE A 74 2.96 -4.77 17.76
C ILE A 74 2.25 -5.44 18.93
N ARG A 75 3.02 -5.70 19.98
CA ARG A 75 2.49 -6.09 21.28
C ARG A 75 2.20 -4.85 22.12
N ILE A 76 0.94 -4.65 22.48
CA ILE A 76 0.53 -3.53 23.32
C ILE A 76 1.08 -3.72 24.75
N LEU A 77 1.85 -2.74 25.23
CA LEU A 77 2.38 -2.69 26.59
C LEU A 77 1.54 -1.77 27.49
N SER A 78 1.02 -0.67 26.93
CA SER A 78 0.14 0.29 27.59
C SER A 78 -0.82 0.87 26.57
N ALA A 79 -2.07 1.11 26.96
CA ALA A 79 -3.09 1.67 26.09
C ALA A 79 -4.08 2.52 26.90
N GLN A 80 -4.46 3.68 26.36
CA GLN A 80 -5.48 4.55 26.94
C GLN A 80 -6.50 4.91 25.85
N GLY A 81 -7.75 4.45 26.01
CA GLY A 81 -8.81 4.72 25.02
C GLY A 81 -8.53 4.17 23.63
N CYS A 82 -7.61 3.21 23.50
CA CYS A 82 -7.24 2.60 22.22
C CYS A 82 -8.43 1.84 21.63
N LYS A 83 -8.84 2.23 20.42
CA LYS A 83 -9.83 1.54 19.59
C LYS A 83 -9.19 1.31 18.22
N VAL A 84 -9.25 0.06 17.77
CA VAL A 84 -8.73 -0.39 16.47
C VAL A 84 -9.84 -0.49 15.45
#